data_AF-A0A3D4W2X0-F1
#
_entry.id   AF-A0A3D4W2X0-F1
#
_cell.length_a   1.000
_cell.length_b   1.000
_cell.length_c   1.000
_cell.angle_alpha   90.00
_cell.angle_beta   90.00
_cell.angle_gamma   90.00
#
_symmetry.space_group_name_H-M   'P 1'
#
loop_
_entity.id
_entity.type
_entity.pdbx_description
1 polymer ?
#
loop_
_entity_poly.entity_id
_entity_poly.type
_entity_poly.pdbx_seq_one_letter_code
_entity_poly.pdbx_strand_id
1 'polypeptide(L)' 'MKTGLILEGGAMRGMFTAGVLDVLMEQGITVDGMV' A
#
# COMPACT_ATOMS: atom_id res chain seq x y z
N MET A 1 1.74 15.66 10.65
CA MET A 1 2.26 14.29 10.90
C MET A 1 2.40 13.63 9.54
N LYS A 2 3.49 12.93 9.24
CA LYS A 2 3.67 12.23 7.96
C LYS A 2 3.28 10.76 8.11
N THR A 3 2.64 10.20 7.09
CA THR A 3 2.18 8.81 7.07
C THR A 3 3.01 8.02 6.05
N GLY A 4 3.64 6.94 6.50
CA GLY A 4 4.38 6.02 5.63
C GLY A 4 3.63 4.70 5.46
N LEU A 5 3.76 4.10 4.27
CA LEU A 5 3.26 2.76 3.96
C LEU A 5 4.43 1.78 3.81
N ILE A 6 4.38 0.64 4.52
CA ILE A 6 5.39 -0.41 4.43
C ILE A 6 4.82 -1.60 3.67
N LEU A 7 5.50 -2.01 2.61
CA LEU A 7 5.15 -3.14 1.78
C LEU A 7 6.15 -4.28 1.97
N GLU A 8 5.72 -5.34 2.63
CA GLU A 8 6.55 -6.52 2.84
C GLU A 8 6.85 -7.27 1.54
N GLY A 9 8.04 -7.87 1.45
CA GLY A 9 8.45 -8.71 0.32
C GLY A 9 7.69 -10.05 0.29
N GLY A 10 7.23 -10.47 -0.89
CA GLY A 10 6.42 -11.69 -1.03
C GLY A 10 6.52 -12.43 -2.36
N ALA A 11 7.49 -12.09 -3.21
CA ALA A 11 7.57 -12.59 -4.60
C ALA A 11 6.22 -12.42 -5.33
N MET A 12 5.64 -13.50 -5.86
CA MET A 12 4.35 -13.47 -6.58
C MET A 12 3.15 -13.13 -5.66
N ARG A 13 3.31 -13.21 -4.33
CA ARG A 13 2.27 -12.81 -3.36
C ARG A 13 2.08 -11.29 -3.29
N GLY A 14 2.96 -10.51 -3.92
CA GLY A 14 2.78 -9.05 -4.06
C GLY A 14 1.51 -8.66 -4.82
N MET A 15 0.88 -9.58 -5.56
CA MET A 15 -0.44 -9.34 -6.17
C MET A 15 -1.53 -9.07 -5.12
N PHE A 16 -1.42 -9.59 -3.90
CA PHE A 16 -2.35 -9.26 -2.82
C PHE A 16 -2.20 -7.80 -2.37
N THR A 17 -0.97 -7.29 -2.36
CA THR A 17 -0.68 -5.88 -2.06
C THR A 17 -1.37 -4.95 -3.05
N ALA A 18 -1.42 -5.31 -4.33
CA ALA A 18 -2.12 -4.51 -5.34
C ALA A 18 -3.61 -4.31 -5.00
N GLY A 19 -4.30 -5.37 -4.56
CA GLY A 19 -5.70 -5.28 -4.14
C GLY A 19 -5.90 -4.43 -2.87
N VAL A 20 -4.95 -4.46 -1.94
CA VAL A 20 -4.99 -3.59 -0.75
C VAL A 20 -4.79 -2.12 -1.14
N LEU A 21 -3.84 -1.83 -2.02
CA LEU A 21 -3.59 -0.47 -2.51
C LEU A 21 -4.81 0.10 -3.23
N ASP A 22 -5.52 -0.71 -4.00
CA ASP A 22 -6.76 -0.31 -4.69
C ASP A 22 -7.83 0.15 -3.69
N VAL A 23 -8.08 -0.63 -2.64
CA VAL A 23 -9.02 -0.26 -1.57
C VAL A 23 -8.59 1.02 -0.85
N LEU A 24 -7.29 1.20 -0.58
CA LEU A 24 -6.79 2.44 0.04
C LEU A 24 -7.09 3.66 -0.83
N MET A 25 -6.96 3.52 -2.16
CA MET A 25 -7.29 4.58 -3.11
C MET A 25 -8.80 4.87 -3.14
N GLU A 26 -9.65 3.85 -3.16
CA GLU A 26 -11.11 4.00 -3.09
C GLU A 26 -11.56 4.71 -1.81
N GLN A 27 -10.88 4.47 -0.70
CA GLN A 27 -11.15 5.13 0.59
C GLN A 27 -10.49 6.50 0.74
N GLY A 28 -9.76 6.99 -0.28
CA GLY A 28 -9.11 8.30 -0.25
C GLY A 28 -7.95 8.40 0.75
N ILE A 29 -7.33 7.27 1.12
CA ILE A 29 -6.20 7.24 2.05
C ILE A 29 -4.92 7.62 1.30
N THR A 30 -4.25 8.67 1.77
CA THR A 30 -3.00 9.18 1.17
C THR A 30 -1.82 8.95 2.09
N VAL A 31 -0.65 8.73 1.50
CA VAL A 31 0.61 8.49 2.22
C VAL A 31 1.72 9.37 1.64
N ASP A 32 2.63 9.83 2.49
CA ASP A 32 3.75 10.70 2.11
C ASP A 32 4.94 9.91 1.54
N GLY A 33 4.98 8.61 1.76
CA GLY A 33 6.05 7.73 1.32
C GLY A 33 5.70 6.25 1.44
N MET A 34 6.37 5.45 0.63
CA MET A 34 6.23 4.00 0.53
C MET A 34 7.62 3.37 0.54
N VAL A 35 7.78 2.26 1.26
CA VAL A 35 8.98 1.40 1.22
C VAL A 35 8.60 -0.05 1.08
#